data_AF-A0A2E7D8B1-F1
#
_entry.id   AF-A0A2E7D8B1-F1
#
_cell.length_a   1.000
_cell.length_b   1.000
_cell.length_c   1.000
_cell.angle_alpha   90.00
_cell.angle_beta   90.00
_cell.angle_gamma   90.00
#
_symmetry.space_group_name_H-M   'P 1'
#
loop_
_entity.id
_entity.type
_entity.pdbx_description
1 polymer ?
#
loop_
_entity_poly.entity_id
_entity_poly.type
_entity_poly.pdbx_seq_one_letter_code
_entity_poly.pdbx_strand_id
1 'polypeptide(L)'
;MSDYLRTASADQFNKLVAESEVDAVDLLVSSPYFCPESTLPTDVAAYVQLIDTDSTLAGLTASYSPELSLLICPLESHSLQVVANKQVVESVGPFEDVDWPIRQWCLKALRAGFQIEMIGSSWEGTSDADVFLPGLAPSHPDRRSSWLYDDLCSVSLEDLVGNINSSTETTALRAGLLQVNDYLDESHNHSQSIEGKGRHKAGDYWHAIMHRREPDYWNSKYWFRRVGQQALFDQLGLRAESILQACESPQAATWLAQLQAPQSWDSMVFVDFCEHCATSGDASLTRAAEAIQFEEMLLLLQSTIADGK
;
A
#
# COMPACT_ATOMS: atom_id res chain seq x y z
N MET A 1 11.30 21.73 -8.57
CA MET A 1 11.13 21.71 -7.10
C MET A 1 10.40 20.46 -6.62
N SER A 2 9.65 19.75 -7.49
CA SER A 2 8.88 18.52 -7.17
C SER A 2 9.72 17.28 -6.80
N ASP A 3 10.85 17.04 -7.47
CA ASP A 3 11.67 15.83 -7.19
C ASP A 3 12.52 15.89 -5.91
N TYR A 4 12.65 17.08 -5.30
CA TYR A 4 13.64 17.34 -4.25
C TYR A 4 13.23 16.81 -2.87
N LEU A 5 11.94 16.53 -2.66
CA LEU A 5 11.41 16.08 -1.36
C LEU A 5 11.02 14.59 -1.32
N ARG A 6 10.65 13.96 -2.45
CA ARG A 6 10.46 12.49 -2.51
C ARG A 6 11.72 11.70 -2.15
N THR A 7 12.87 12.31 -2.41
CA THR A 7 14.22 11.77 -2.13
C THR A 7 14.88 12.49 -0.95
N ALA A 8 14.13 13.33 -0.23
CA ALA A 8 14.71 14.05 0.89
C ALA A 8 15.11 13.08 2.00
N SER A 9 16.36 13.21 2.42
CA SER A 9 16.90 12.54 3.59
C SER A 9 16.27 13.06 4.87
N ALA A 10 16.35 12.26 5.93
CA ALA A 10 16.02 12.68 7.28
C ALA A 10 16.66 14.02 7.67
N ASP A 11 17.92 14.24 7.29
CA ASP A 11 18.64 15.49 7.54
C ASP A 11 17.98 16.71 6.88
N GLN A 12 17.44 16.54 5.67
CA GLN A 12 16.72 17.62 4.98
C GLN A 12 15.41 17.95 5.70
N PHE A 13 14.65 16.95 6.14
CA PHE A 13 13.43 17.18 6.92
C PHE A 13 13.73 17.81 8.28
N ASN A 14 14.73 17.30 9.01
CA ASN A 14 15.14 17.86 10.29
C ASN A 14 15.62 19.32 10.16
N LYS A 15 16.31 19.66 9.06
CA LYS A 15 16.71 21.04 8.77
C LYS A 15 15.50 21.94 8.51
N LEU A 16 14.51 21.48 7.74
CA LEU A 16 13.27 22.22 7.50
C LEU A 16 12.53 22.53 8.81
N VAL A 17 12.46 21.54 9.72
CA VAL A 17 11.86 21.73 11.05
C VAL A 17 12.60 22.78 11.88
N ALA A 18 13.94 22.73 11.86
CA ALA A 18 14.78 23.67 12.61
C ALA A 18 14.68 25.11 12.09
N GLU A 19 14.56 25.30 10.77
CA GLU A 19 14.47 26.61 10.11
C GLU A 19 13.05 27.20 10.13
N SER A 20 12.02 26.40 10.42
CA SER A 20 10.63 26.86 10.46
C SER A 20 10.37 27.82 11.64
N GLU A 21 9.83 29.00 11.35
CA GLU A 21 9.42 30.00 12.36
C GLU A 21 7.98 29.79 12.88
N VAL A 22 7.24 28.83 12.32
CA VAL A 22 5.85 28.53 12.66
C VAL A 22 5.74 27.20 13.42
N ASP A 23 4.67 27.03 14.20
CA ASP A 23 4.39 25.80 14.97
C ASP A 23 4.04 24.58 14.09
N ALA A 24 4.01 24.73 12.76
CA ALA A 24 3.76 23.66 11.80
C ALA A 24 4.77 23.67 10.66
N VAL A 25 5.12 22.51 10.11
CA VAL A 25 6.11 22.37 9.03
C VAL A 25 5.48 21.61 7.87
N ASP A 26 5.55 22.18 6.67
CA ASP A 26 5.12 21.52 5.44
C ASP A 26 6.31 20.76 4.83
N LEU A 27 6.19 19.44 4.70
CA LEU A 27 7.31 18.54 4.42
C LEU A 27 7.33 17.99 3.00
N LEU A 28 6.19 17.92 2.32
CA LEU A 28 6.09 17.33 0.97
C LEU A 28 5.06 18.11 0.16
N VAL A 29 5.45 18.70 -0.95
CA VAL A 29 4.50 19.36 -1.85
C VAL A 29 4.97 19.16 -3.29
N SER A 30 4.17 18.46 -4.10
CA SER A 30 4.29 18.49 -5.57
C SER A 30 3.43 19.58 -6.22
N SER A 31 2.57 20.28 -5.46
CA SER A 31 1.60 21.26 -5.99
C SER A 31 1.70 22.64 -5.32
N PRO A 32 1.81 23.75 -6.06
CA PRO A 32 2.00 25.10 -5.49
C PRO A 32 0.77 25.69 -4.77
N TYR A 33 -0.27 24.89 -4.50
CA TYR A 33 -1.52 25.36 -3.95
C TYR A 33 -1.84 24.70 -2.61
N PHE A 34 -1.83 25.56 -1.58
CA PHE A 34 -2.45 25.42 -0.26
C PHE A 34 -1.52 25.03 0.91
N CYS A 35 -1.23 25.99 1.78
CA CYS A 35 -1.17 25.82 3.23
C CYS A 35 -1.36 27.22 3.85
N PRO A 36 -2.46 27.47 4.59
CA PRO A 36 -2.25 28.21 5.84
C PRO A 36 -3.38 27.98 6.87
N GLU A 37 -3.13 27.23 7.94
CA GLU A 37 -3.67 27.60 9.26
C GLU A 37 -2.57 27.47 10.32
N SER A 38 -2.44 28.52 11.14
CA SER A 38 -1.26 28.85 11.92
C SER A 38 -1.10 28.06 13.22
N THR A 39 -1.68 26.87 13.35
CA THR A 39 -1.47 25.96 14.50
C THR A 39 -2.27 24.68 14.30
N LEU A 40 -1.60 23.54 14.33
CA LEU A 40 -2.23 22.24 14.54
C LEU A 40 -2.72 22.13 16.00
N PRO A 41 -3.83 21.42 16.29
CA PRO A 41 -4.16 21.03 17.66
C PRO A 41 -2.98 20.31 18.32
N THR A 42 -2.82 20.46 19.63
CA THR A 42 -1.67 19.92 20.37
C THR A 42 -1.62 18.39 20.41
N ASP A 43 -2.75 17.72 20.20
CA ASP A 43 -2.91 16.27 20.14
C ASP A 43 -2.80 15.70 18.71
N VAL A 44 -2.80 16.56 17.69
CA VAL A 44 -2.62 16.17 16.29
C VAL A 44 -1.16 16.35 15.89
N ALA A 45 -0.51 15.23 15.58
CA ALA A 45 0.87 15.20 15.12
C ALA A 45 1.00 15.73 13.70
N ALA A 46 0.09 15.35 12.80
CA ALA A 46 0.14 15.75 11.41
C ALA A 46 -1.20 15.67 10.70
N TYR A 47 -1.37 16.54 9.71
CA TYR A 47 -2.29 16.35 8.61
C TYR A 47 -1.55 15.72 7.44
N VAL A 48 -2.08 14.62 6.90
CA VAL A 48 -1.54 13.94 5.72
C VAL A 48 -2.60 13.97 4.62
N GLN A 49 -2.33 14.67 3.54
CA GLN A 49 -3.20 14.76 2.38
C GLN A 49 -2.60 13.98 1.22
N LEU A 50 -3.35 13.02 0.67
CA LEU A 50 -3.00 12.41 -0.61
C LEU A 50 -3.53 13.34 -1.73
N ILE A 51 -2.61 13.93 -2.50
CA ILE A 51 -2.93 14.92 -3.56
C ILE A 51 -3.32 14.22 -4.85
N ASP A 52 -2.76 13.05 -5.06
CA ASP A 52 -3.08 12.16 -6.15
C ASP A 52 -3.62 10.90 -5.52
N THR A 53 -4.66 10.31 -6.07
CA THR A 53 -4.74 8.86 -6.13
C THR A 53 -5.96 8.42 -6.92
N ASP A 54 -5.68 7.47 -7.80
CA ASP A 54 -6.59 6.40 -8.18
C ASP A 54 -7.71 6.17 -7.15
N SER A 55 -8.96 6.14 -7.64
CA SER A 55 -10.16 6.18 -6.81
C SER A 55 -10.21 5.10 -5.73
N THR A 56 -9.52 3.97 -5.92
CA THR A 56 -9.43 2.92 -4.93
C THR A 56 -8.59 3.31 -3.72
N LEU A 57 -7.33 3.72 -3.89
CA LEU A 57 -6.42 3.92 -2.76
C LEU A 57 -6.93 5.09 -1.90
N ALA A 58 -7.43 6.14 -2.54
CA ALA A 58 -8.15 7.21 -1.87
C ALA A 58 -9.37 6.68 -1.09
N GLY A 59 -10.19 5.83 -1.72
CA GLY A 59 -11.36 5.23 -1.09
C GLY A 59 -11.03 4.33 0.11
N LEU A 60 -9.98 3.52 0.01
CA LEU A 60 -9.52 2.64 1.09
C LEU A 60 -8.91 3.44 2.23
N THR A 61 -8.02 4.38 1.94
CA THR A 61 -7.38 5.21 2.97
C THR A 61 -8.39 6.10 3.70
N ALA A 62 -9.46 6.53 3.03
CA ALA A 62 -10.60 7.20 3.66
C ALA A 62 -11.50 6.26 4.48
N SER A 63 -11.49 4.95 4.20
CA SER A 63 -12.33 3.96 4.87
C SER A 63 -11.64 3.27 6.05
N TYR A 64 -10.34 3.48 6.22
CA TYR A 64 -9.52 2.83 7.25
C TYR A 64 -8.93 3.82 8.24
N SER A 65 -8.43 3.28 9.35
CA SER A 65 -7.67 4.07 10.32
C SER A 65 -6.44 4.69 9.64
N PRO A 66 -6.01 5.89 10.05
CA PRO A 66 -4.75 6.50 9.58
C PRO A 66 -3.57 5.54 9.68
N GLU A 67 -3.52 4.75 10.75
CA GLU A 67 -2.50 3.74 10.97
C GLU A 67 -2.50 2.64 9.90
N LEU A 68 -3.66 2.04 9.59
CA LEU A 68 -3.74 1.01 8.55
C LEU A 68 -3.37 1.60 7.19
N SER A 69 -3.83 2.82 6.90
CA SER A 69 -3.47 3.56 5.69
C SER A 69 -1.95 3.74 5.55
N LEU A 70 -1.26 4.09 6.65
CA LEU A 70 0.20 4.19 6.69
C LEU A 70 0.91 2.83 6.53
N LEU A 71 0.30 1.73 6.97
CA LEU A 71 0.88 0.39 6.83
C LEU A 71 0.69 -0.23 5.44
N ILE A 72 -0.34 0.16 4.69
CA ILE A 72 -0.60 -0.34 3.33
C ILE A 72 -0.03 0.56 2.23
N CYS A 73 0.19 1.84 2.53
CA CYS A 73 0.64 2.84 1.58
C CYS A 73 2.03 3.35 2.00
N PRO A 74 3.07 3.17 1.16
CA PRO A 74 4.27 3.97 1.31
C PRO A 74 3.88 5.40 0.98
N LEU A 75 3.66 6.27 1.97
CA LEU A 75 3.15 7.62 1.71
C LEU A 75 3.95 8.30 0.59
N GLU A 76 5.26 8.28 0.72
CA GLU A 76 6.22 8.95 -0.17
C GLU A 76 6.30 8.31 -1.58
N SER A 77 5.65 7.17 -1.83
CA SER A 77 5.42 6.65 -3.19
C SER A 77 4.33 7.39 -3.96
N HIS A 78 3.58 8.27 -3.29
CA HIS A 78 2.49 9.04 -3.87
C HIS A 78 2.75 10.55 -3.82
N SER A 79 2.01 11.32 -4.63
CA SER A 79 1.94 12.77 -4.44
C SER A 79 1.14 13.06 -3.17
N LEU A 80 1.81 13.61 -2.17
CA LEU A 80 1.21 13.86 -0.86
C LEU A 80 1.67 15.19 -0.29
N GLN A 81 0.91 15.69 0.67
CA GLN A 81 1.26 16.79 1.55
C GLN A 81 1.19 16.39 3.01
N VAL A 82 2.26 16.69 3.75
CA VAL A 82 2.28 16.53 5.21
C VAL A 82 2.51 17.86 5.86
N VAL A 83 1.55 18.27 6.70
CA VAL A 83 1.71 19.38 7.63
C VAL A 83 1.90 18.78 9.01
N ALA A 84 3.12 18.82 9.54
CA ALA A 84 3.48 18.25 10.84
C ALA A 84 3.53 19.34 11.92
N ASN A 85 3.09 19.01 13.14
CA ASN A 85 3.17 19.89 14.29
C ASN A 85 4.61 19.93 14.79
N LYS A 86 5.26 21.09 14.72
CA LYS A 86 6.68 21.28 15.08
C LYS A 86 6.96 20.84 16.51
N GLN A 87 6.08 21.20 17.45
CA GLN A 87 6.23 20.83 18.86
C GLN A 87 6.11 19.31 19.05
N VAL A 88 5.24 18.66 18.27
CA VAL A 88 5.12 17.20 18.28
C VAL A 88 6.38 16.56 17.70
N VAL A 89 6.95 17.07 16.60
CA VAL A 89 8.24 16.60 16.05
C VAL A 89 9.34 16.70 17.10
N GLU A 90 9.44 17.83 17.80
CA GLU A 90 10.41 18.02 18.89
C GLU A 90 10.18 17.06 20.06
N SER A 91 8.94 16.63 20.32
CA SER A 91 8.57 15.72 21.40
C SER A 91 8.73 14.22 21.07
N VAL A 92 8.30 13.79 19.88
CA VAL A 92 8.38 12.41 19.37
C VAL A 92 9.82 12.07 18.97
N GLY A 93 10.58 13.09 18.58
CA GLY A 93 11.95 12.98 18.14
C GLY A 93 12.10 13.26 16.63
N PRO A 94 13.35 13.48 16.18
CA PRO A 94 13.64 13.84 14.81
C PRO A 94 13.28 12.71 13.83
N PHE A 95 13.21 13.06 12.55
CA PHE A 95 13.16 12.09 11.45
C PHE A 95 14.43 11.24 11.47
N GLU A 96 14.28 9.93 11.33
CA GLU A 96 15.39 8.97 11.33
C GLU A 96 15.88 8.67 9.91
N ASP A 97 17.17 8.35 9.76
CA ASP A 97 17.76 7.97 8.46
C ASP A 97 17.34 6.55 8.04
N VAL A 98 16.09 6.43 7.58
CA VAL A 98 15.47 5.22 7.04
C VAL A 98 15.06 5.43 5.58
N ASP A 99 14.51 4.40 4.94
CA ASP A 99 14.00 4.44 3.56
C ASP A 99 12.77 5.34 3.40
N TRP A 100 11.90 5.41 4.41
CA TRP A 100 10.67 6.22 4.42
C TRP A 100 10.54 7.03 5.71
N PRO A 101 11.30 8.12 5.87
CA PRO A 101 11.39 8.85 7.14
C PRO A 101 10.07 9.48 7.58
N ILE A 102 9.21 9.94 6.65
CA ILE A 102 7.93 10.56 7.00
C ILE A 102 6.94 9.51 7.45
N ARG A 103 6.84 8.40 6.71
CA ARG A 103 6.02 7.24 7.09
C ARG A 103 6.43 6.70 8.46
N GLN A 104 7.73 6.52 8.68
CA GLN A 104 8.27 6.04 9.95
C GLN A 104 7.93 7.00 11.10
N TRP A 105 8.10 8.31 10.90
CA TRP A 105 7.79 9.30 11.91
C TRP A 105 6.29 9.36 12.23
N CYS A 106 5.42 9.27 11.22
CA CYS A 106 3.96 9.25 11.41
C CYS A 106 3.54 8.03 12.25
N LEU A 107 4.11 6.85 11.97
CA LEU A 107 3.87 5.65 12.77
C LEU A 107 4.38 5.83 14.21
N LYS A 108 5.59 6.37 14.42
CA LYS A 108 6.08 6.71 15.76
C LYS A 108 5.16 7.66 16.52
N ALA A 109 4.61 8.67 15.85
CA ALA A 109 3.68 9.62 16.47
C ALA A 109 2.39 8.92 16.92
N LEU A 110 1.83 8.03 16.10
CA LEU A 110 0.67 7.20 16.47
C LEU A 110 0.98 6.30 17.67
N ARG A 111 2.15 5.66 17.69
CA ARG A 111 2.62 4.82 18.82
C ARG A 111 2.80 5.63 20.11
N ALA A 112 3.14 6.92 20.00
CA ALA A 112 3.22 7.84 21.13
C ALA A 112 1.85 8.39 21.58
N GLY A 113 0.75 8.01 20.92
CA GLY A 113 -0.61 8.37 21.28
C GLY A 113 -1.13 9.66 20.63
N PHE A 114 -0.38 10.26 19.71
CA PHE A 114 -0.86 11.39 18.92
C PHE A 114 -1.81 10.93 17.81
N GLN A 115 -2.63 11.87 17.33
CA GLN A 115 -3.51 11.64 16.19
C GLN A 115 -2.81 12.02 14.88
N ILE A 116 -3.11 11.27 13.82
CA ILE A 116 -2.81 11.64 12.44
C ILE A 116 -4.14 11.76 11.72
N GLU A 117 -4.36 12.86 11.01
CA GLU A 117 -5.57 13.06 10.24
C GLU A 117 -5.28 12.94 8.75
N MET A 118 -5.91 11.94 8.12
CA MET A 118 -5.84 11.74 6.67
C MET A 118 -6.87 12.66 6.00
N ILE A 119 -6.40 13.66 5.25
CA ILE A 119 -7.24 14.61 4.54
C ILE A 119 -7.50 14.07 3.13
N GLY A 120 -8.78 13.83 2.81
CA GLY A 120 -9.19 13.54 1.43
C GLY A 120 -9.04 14.78 0.56
N SER A 121 -8.39 14.66 -0.60
CA SER A 121 -8.40 15.71 -1.62
C SER A 121 -9.58 15.51 -2.58
N SER A 122 -10.21 16.61 -2.98
CA SER A 122 -11.18 16.64 -4.08
C SER A 122 -10.54 17.24 -5.33
N TRP A 123 -9.22 17.10 -5.49
CA TRP A 123 -8.50 17.75 -6.57
C TRP A 123 -8.65 16.93 -7.85
N GLU A 124 -9.37 17.50 -8.82
CA GLU A 124 -9.51 16.98 -10.18
C GLU A 124 -8.30 17.38 -11.04
N GLY A 125 -7.10 16.95 -10.63
CA GLY A 125 -5.91 17.16 -11.43
C GLY A 125 -5.12 15.88 -11.60
N THR A 126 -4.57 15.68 -12.79
CA THR A 126 -3.62 14.60 -13.05
C THR A 126 -2.28 15.02 -12.46
N SER A 127 -1.79 14.27 -11.48
CA SER A 127 -0.39 14.38 -11.08
C SER A 127 0.44 13.59 -12.10
N ASP A 128 1.37 14.25 -12.78
CA ASP A 128 2.36 13.62 -13.68
C ASP A 128 3.38 12.75 -12.90
N ALA A 129 3.17 12.60 -11.59
CA ALA A 129 4.17 12.06 -10.73
C ALA A 129 4.04 10.53 -10.67
N ASP A 130 5.09 9.85 -11.09
CA ASP A 130 5.16 8.39 -11.12
C ASP A 130 4.86 7.84 -9.72
N VAL A 131 3.75 7.13 -9.58
CA VAL A 131 3.35 6.51 -8.31
C VAL A 131 4.18 5.25 -8.14
N PHE A 132 4.97 5.11 -7.07
CA PHE A 132 5.69 3.85 -6.88
C PHE A 132 4.69 2.74 -6.46
N LEU A 133 4.68 1.63 -7.19
CA LEU A 133 3.82 0.46 -6.95
C LEU A 133 4.68 -0.73 -6.50
N PRO A 134 4.13 -1.67 -5.69
CA PRO A 134 4.83 -2.90 -5.36
C PRO A 134 5.18 -3.68 -6.63
N GLY A 135 6.46 -3.95 -6.83
CA GLY A 135 6.95 -4.65 -8.01
C GLY A 135 6.34 -6.06 -8.15
N LEU A 136 6.32 -6.57 -9.39
CA LEU A 136 5.86 -7.93 -9.66
C LEU A 136 6.73 -8.99 -8.97
N ALA A 137 8.04 -8.77 -8.89
CA ALA A 137 9.00 -9.69 -8.27
C ALA A 137 10.04 -8.91 -7.44
N PRO A 138 9.67 -8.38 -6.26
CA PRO A 138 10.58 -7.58 -5.45
C PRO A 138 11.68 -8.45 -4.84
N SER A 139 12.84 -7.85 -4.58
CA SER A 139 13.80 -8.41 -3.63
C SER A 139 13.31 -8.19 -2.20
N HIS A 140 13.73 -9.04 -1.27
CA HIS A 140 13.49 -8.81 0.15
C HIS A 140 13.92 -7.39 0.56
N PRO A 141 13.10 -6.64 1.35
CA PRO A 141 13.45 -5.31 1.83
C PRO A 141 14.82 -5.29 2.52
N ASP A 142 15.58 -4.21 2.34
CA ASP A 142 16.90 -4.10 2.94
C ASP A 142 16.84 -3.70 4.43
N ARG A 143 18.00 -3.59 5.07
CA ARG A 143 18.07 -3.27 6.50
C ARG A 143 17.47 -1.90 6.86
N ARG A 144 17.43 -0.93 5.95
CA ARG A 144 16.81 0.38 6.18
C ARG A 144 15.31 0.28 6.35
N SER A 145 14.67 -0.79 5.88
CA SER A 145 13.24 -1.05 6.06
C SER A 145 12.93 -1.85 7.35
N SER A 146 13.95 -2.30 8.11
CA SER A 146 13.74 -3.16 9.30
C SER A 146 12.80 -2.57 10.36
N TRP A 147 12.74 -1.24 10.48
CA TRP A 147 11.81 -0.56 11.37
C TRP A 147 10.34 -0.88 11.04
N LEU A 148 10.02 -1.03 9.75
CA LEU A 148 8.66 -1.32 9.30
C LEU A 148 8.30 -2.78 9.58
N TYR A 149 9.25 -3.70 9.41
CA TYR A 149 9.07 -5.09 9.80
C TYR A 149 8.77 -5.21 11.30
N ASP A 150 9.54 -4.52 12.14
CA ASP A 150 9.36 -4.52 13.59
C ASP A 150 7.99 -3.93 13.98
N ASP A 151 7.56 -2.85 13.33
CA ASP A 151 6.23 -2.26 13.55
C ASP A 151 5.10 -3.22 13.10
N LEU A 152 5.24 -3.82 11.91
CA LEU A 152 4.31 -4.82 11.39
C LEU A 152 4.19 -6.05 12.28
N CYS A 153 5.27 -6.45 12.97
CA CYS A 153 5.25 -7.57 13.91
C CYS A 153 4.63 -7.21 15.26
N SER A 154 4.80 -5.96 15.71
CA SER A 154 4.37 -5.51 17.03
C SER A 154 2.96 -4.92 17.05
N VAL A 155 2.43 -4.46 15.91
CA VAL A 155 1.10 -3.86 15.84
C VAL A 155 -0.01 -4.81 16.28
N SER A 156 -0.92 -4.30 17.09
CA SER A 156 -2.16 -4.97 17.47
C SER A 156 -3.15 -4.84 16.33
N LEU A 157 -3.46 -5.96 15.65
CA LEU A 157 -4.43 -5.94 14.55
C LEU A 157 -5.86 -5.66 15.02
N GLU A 158 -6.17 -5.97 16.28
CA GLU A 158 -7.45 -5.63 16.89
C GLU A 158 -7.60 -4.11 17.04
N ASP A 159 -6.55 -3.41 17.47
CA ASP A 159 -6.56 -1.95 17.56
C ASP A 159 -6.59 -1.31 16.15
N LEU A 160 -5.92 -1.95 15.18
CA LEU A 160 -5.77 -1.44 13.82
C LEU A 160 -7.08 -1.41 13.04
N VAL A 161 -7.88 -2.48 13.12
CA VAL A 161 -9.09 -2.67 12.28
C VAL A 161 -10.37 -2.94 13.07
N GLY A 162 -10.29 -2.87 14.41
CA GLY A 162 -11.35 -3.25 15.33
C GLY A 162 -11.40 -4.76 15.59
N ASN A 163 -12.40 -5.19 16.36
CA ASN A 163 -12.56 -6.59 16.76
C ASN A 163 -12.50 -7.56 15.57
N ILE A 164 -11.42 -8.34 15.50
CA ILE A 164 -11.32 -9.52 14.65
C ILE A 164 -11.50 -10.76 15.53
N ASN A 165 -12.60 -11.48 15.34
CA ASN A 165 -13.00 -12.61 16.17
C ASN A 165 -12.43 -13.96 15.67
N SER A 166 -11.58 -13.94 14.65
CA SER A 166 -11.01 -15.13 14.00
C SER A 166 -9.48 -15.08 13.95
N SER A 167 -8.81 -15.95 14.71
CA SER A 167 -7.36 -16.06 14.70
C SER A 167 -6.78 -16.37 13.31
N THR A 168 -7.56 -17.06 12.48
CA THR A 168 -7.19 -17.36 11.09
C THR A 168 -7.21 -16.10 10.25
N GLU A 169 -8.25 -15.27 10.33
CA GLU A 169 -8.32 -14.02 9.56
C GLU A 169 -7.32 -12.99 10.10
N THR A 170 -7.04 -12.97 11.41
CA THR A 170 -5.94 -12.18 11.99
C THR A 170 -4.59 -12.59 11.39
N THR A 171 -4.35 -13.89 11.21
CA THR A 171 -3.10 -14.39 10.62
C THR A 171 -3.03 -14.07 9.12
N ALA A 172 -4.14 -14.19 8.39
CA ALA A 172 -4.23 -13.78 6.99
C ALA A 172 -3.99 -12.27 6.81
N LEU A 173 -4.53 -11.44 7.70
CA LEU A 173 -4.31 -9.99 7.69
C LEU A 173 -2.84 -9.66 7.92
N ARG A 174 -2.16 -10.34 8.85
CA ARG A 174 -0.71 -10.20 9.05
C ARG A 174 0.08 -10.55 7.80
N ALA A 175 -0.25 -11.67 7.15
CA ALA A 175 0.37 -12.09 5.89
C ALA A 175 0.20 -11.01 4.81
N GLY A 176 -1.02 -10.49 4.64
CA GLY A 176 -1.31 -9.42 3.68
C GLY A 176 -0.52 -8.13 3.93
N LEU A 177 -0.44 -7.68 5.18
CA LEU A 177 0.32 -6.47 5.53
C LEU A 177 1.83 -6.64 5.27
N LEU A 178 2.40 -7.80 5.59
CA LEU A 178 3.79 -8.12 5.26
C LEU A 178 4.01 -8.12 3.75
N GLN A 179 3.08 -8.74 3.01
CA GLN A 179 3.21 -8.90 1.56
C GLN A 179 3.08 -7.59 0.79
N VAL A 180 2.17 -6.70 1.19
CA VAL A 180 2.05 -5.36 0.59
C VAL A 180 3.34 -4.54 0.77
N ASN A 181 4.15 -4.86 1.79
CA ASN A 181 5.45 -4.23 2.06
C ASN A 181 6.64 -5.12 1.67
N ASP A 182 6.43 -6.08 0.77
CA ASP A 182 7.48 -6.92 0.14
C ASP A 182 8.19 -7.92 1.06
N TYR A 183 7.74 -8.12 2.30
CA TYR A 183 8.19 -9.18 3.21
C TYR A 183 7.61 -10.54 2.81
N LEU A 184 8.06 -11.07 1.67
CA LEU A 184 7.49 -12.26 1.03
C LEU A 184 7.68 -13.53 1.88
N ASP A 185 8.88 -13.75 2.42
CA ASP A 185 9.20 -14.92 3.23
C ASP A 185 8.35 -14.98 4.51
N GLU A 186 8.13 -13.82 5.15
CA GLU A 186 7.34 -13.72 6.36
C GLU A 186 5.84 -13.83 6.06
N SER A 187 5.36 -13.23 4.97
CA SER A 187 4.00 -13.47 4.48
C SER A 187 3.76 -14.95 4.18
N HIS A 188 4.71 -15.61 3.52
CA HIS A 188 4.66 -17.04 3.23
C HIS A 188 4.52 -17.87 4.50
N ASN A 189 5.34 -17.61 5.52
CA ASN A 189 5.27 -18.33 6.79
C ASN A 189 3.89 -18.18 7.46
N HIS A 190 3.33 -16.98 7.47
CA HIS A 190 1.99 -16.74 8.03
C HIS A 190 0.90 -17.43 7.22
N SER A 191 0.87 -17.22 5.90
CA SER A 191 -0.14 -17.81 5.01
C SER A 191 -0.11 -19.34 5.01
N GLN A 192 1.08 -19.94 5.00
CA GLN A 192 1.26 -21.40 5.09
C GLN A 192 0.73 -21.97 6.42
N SER A 193 0.86 -21.25 7.54
CA SER A 193 0.38 -21.72 8.85
C SER A 193 -1.15 -21.91 8.94
N ILE A 194 -1.88 -21.23 8.06
CA ILE A 194 -3.34 -21.25 7.98
C ILE A 194 -3.87 -21.88 6.68
N GLU A 195 -3.03 -22.67 6.00
CA GLU A 195 -3.40 -23.39 4.79
C GLU A 195 -4.76 -24.11 4.91
N GLY A 196 -5.64 -23.85 3.94
CA GLY A 196 -6.97 -24.47 3.83
C GLY A 196 -7.97 -24.03 4.91
N LYS A 197 -7.64 -23.04 5.74
CA LYS A 197 -8.50 -22.49 6.81
C LYS A 197 -9.08 -21.13 6.41
N GLY A 198 -9.99 -20.63 7.24
CA GLY A 198 -10.62 -19.31 7.06
C GLY A 198 -11.91 -19.39 6.24
N ARG A 199 -12.69 -18.31 6.22
CA ARG A 199 -14.01 -18.31 5.58
C ARG A 199 -13.91 -18.41 4.06
N HIS A 200 -13.01 -17.63 3.48
CA HIS A 200 -12.79 -17.56 2.03
C HIS A 200 -11.36 -17.96 1.61
N LYS A 201 -10.64 -18.68 2.48
CA LYS A 201 -9.26 -19.14 2.26
C LYS A 201 -8.29 -17.99 1.96
N ALA A 202 -8.42 -16.87 2.68
CA ALA A 202 -7.54 -15.71 2.52
C ALA A 202 -6.06 -16.09 2.65
N GLY A 203 -5.71 -17.03 3.54
CA GLY A 203 -4.36 -17.61 3.63
C GLY A 203 -3.87 -18.23 2.32
N ASP A 204 -4.66 -19.13 1.71
CA ASP A 204 -4.31 -19.74 0.41
C ASP A 204 -4.22 -18.68 -0.71
N TYR A 205 -5.00 -17.58 -0.63
CA TYR A 205 -4.93 -16.48 -1.59
C TYR A 205 -3.62 -15.69 -1.43
N TRP A 206 -3.28 -15.23 -0.23
CA TRP A 206 -1.99 -14.57 0.02
C TRP A 206 -0.81 -15.44 -0.41
N HIS A 207 -0.90 -16.74 -0.14
CA HIS A 207 0.07 -17.74 -0.58
C HIS A 207 0.21 -17.78 -2.12
N ALA A 208 -0.91 -17.74 -2.85
CA ALA A 208 -0.92 -17.71 -4.31
C ALA A 208 -0.26 -16.44 -4.88
N ILE A 209 -0.57 -15.27 -4.30
CA ILE A 209 0.07 -14.01 -4.67
C ILE A 209 1.56 -14.08 -4.33
N MET A 210 1.95 -14.71 -3.21
CA MET A 210 3.34 -14.77 -2.76
C MET A 210 4.18 -15.50 -3.81
N HIS A 211 3.77 -16.71 -4.19
CA HIS A 211 4.44 -17.48 -5.24
C HIS A 211 4.48 -16.76 -6.60
N ARG A 212 3.46 -15.96 -6.94
CA ARG A 212 3.51 -15.12 -8.15
C ARG A 212 4.63 -14.08 -8.07
N ARG A 213 4.91 -13.59 -6.87
CA ARG A 213 5.89 -12.54 -6.57
C ARG A 213 7.30 -13.04 -6.28
N GLU A 214 7.51 -14.34 -6.10
CA GLU A 214 8.83 -14.98 -6.14
C GLU A 214 9.10 -15.72 -7.47
N PRO A 215 8.49 -15.25 -8.57
CA PRO A 215 8.37 -15.94 -9.85
C PRO A 215 8.19 -17.47 -9.88
N ASP A 216 7.49 -18.07 -8.91
CA ASP A 216 7.02 -19.47 -8.94
C ASP A 216 5.57 -19.53 -9.48
N TYR A 217 5.43 -19.23 -10.76
CA TYR A 217 4.13 -19.13 -11.44
C TYR A 217 3.32 -20.43 -11.42
N TRP A 218 4.01 -21.58 -11.47
CA TRP A 218 3.33 -22.88 -11.44
C TRP A 218 2.69 -23.13 -10.07
N ASN A 219 3.42 -22.84 -8.99
CA ASN A 219 2.93 -23.01 -7.63
C ASN A 219 1.87 -21.96 -7.30
N SER A 220 2.02 -20.72 -7.78
CA SER A 220 0.96 -19.71 -7.71
C SER A 220 -0.35 -20.23 -8.30
N LYS A 221 -0.33 -20.80 -9.52
CA LYS A 221 -1.52 -21.42 -10.13
C LYS A 221 -2.05 -22.61 -9.35
N TYR A 222 -1.19 -23.39 -8.68
CA TYR A 222 -1.64 -24.46 -7.78
C TYR A 222 -2.49 -23.90 -6.64
N TRP A 223 -2.04 -22.84 -5.98
CA TRP A 223 -2.79 -22.18 -4.90
C TRP A 223 -4.06 -21.50 -5.39
N PHE A 224 -4.04 -20.80 -6.53
CA PHE A 224 -5.25 -20.20 -7.09
C PHE A 224 -6.36 -21.23 -7.40
N ARG A 225 -6.00 -22.46 -7.80
CA ARG A 225 -6.99 -23.55 -7.95
C ARG A 225 -7.64 -23.95 -6.62
N ARG A 226 -6.94 -23.80 -5.50
CA ARG A 226 -7.48 -24.08 -4.16
C ARG A 226 -8.37 -22.95 -3.67
N VAL A 227 -8.01 -21.71 -3.96
CA VAL A 227 -8.77 -20.50 -3.64
C VAL A 227 -10.15 -20.55 -4.32
N GLY A 228 -10.19 -20.85 -5.62
CA GLY A 228 -11.43 -20.89 -6.38
C GLY A 228 -12.07 -19.51 -6.58
N GLN A 229 -13.39 -19.48 -6.79
CA GLN A 229 -14.13 -18.24 -7.03
C GLN A 229 -14.20 -17.38 -5.75
N GLN A 230 -13.94 -16.08 -5.88
CA GLN A 230 -13.95 -15.12 -4.77
C GLN A 230 -14.90 -13.96 -5.06
N ALA A 231 -15.48 -13.37 -4.01
CA ALA A 231 -16.40 -12.25 -4.14
C ALA A 231 -15.74 -10.98 -4.71
N LEU A 232 -14.42 -10.82 -4.48
CA LEU A 232 -13.67 -9.67 -4.97
C LEU A 232 -13.43 -9.66 -6.48
N PHE A 233 -13.63 -10.79 -7.17
CA PHE A 233 -13.31 -10.96 -8.59
C PHE A 233 -14.07 -10.00 -9.51
N ASP A 234 -15.34 -9.71 -9.23
CA ASP A 234 -16.13 -8.75 -10.02
C ASP A 234 -15.53 -7.34 -9.93
N GLN A 235 -15.13 -6.93 -8.72
CA GLN A 235 -14.53 -5.62 -8.51
C GLN A 235 -13.12 -5.54 -9.09
N LEU A 236 -12.32 -6.61 -8.93
CA LEU A 236 -10.98 -6.70 -9.50
C LEU A 236 -11.01 -6.66 -11.04
N GLY A 237 -11.97 -7.34 -11.67
CA GLY A 237 -12.18 -7.31 -13.12
C GLY A 237 -12.46 -5.90 -13.65
N LEU A 238 -13.34 -5.13 -12.97
CA LEU A 238 -13.63 -3.74 -13.34
C LEU A 238 -12.40 -2.83 -13.19
N ARG A 239 -11.61 -3.02 -12.14
CA ARG A 239 -10.37 -2.25 -11.93
C ARG A 239 -9.31 -2.59 -12.96
N ALA A 240 -9.13 -3.87 -13.26
CA ALA A 240 -8.20 -4.32 -14.29
C ALA A 240 -8.60 -3.82 -15.67
N GLU A 241 -9.89 -3.76 -15.98
CA GLU A 241 -10.39 -3.13 -17.20
C GLU A 241 -9.99 -1.66 -17.29
N SER A 242 -10.25 -0.87 -16.25
CA SER A 242 -9.87 0.55 -16.22
C SER A 242 -8.36 0.73 -16.41
N ILE A 243 -7.54 -0.07 -15.72
CA ILE A 243 -6.08 0.01 -15.80
C ILE A 243 -5.59 -0.36 -17.20
N LEU A 244 -6.11 -1.44 -17.81
CA LEU A 244 -5.69 -1.90 -19.13
C LEU A 244 -6.22 -1.00 -20.26
N GLN A 245 -7.35 -0.31 -20.07
CA GLN A 245 -7.82 0.71 -21.02
C GLN A 245 -6.92 1.95 -21.03
N ALA A 246 -6.30 2.30 -19.91
CA ALA A 246 -5.31 3.37 -19.80
C ALA A 246 -3.89 2.95 -20.22
N CYS A 247 -3.63 1.65 -20.37
CA CYS A 247 -2.33 1.12 -20.75
C CYS A 247 -2.00 1.43 -22.23
N GLU A 248 -0.82 1.96 -22.48
CA GLU A 248 -0.37 2.38 -23.81
C GLU A 248 0.15 1.20 -24.67
N SER A 249 0.31 0.01 -24.07
CA SER A 249 0.78 -1.16 -24.79
C SER A 249 -0.25 -1.65 -25.82
N PRO A 250 0.17 -1.99 -27.06
CA PRO A 250 -0.72 -2.60 -28.05
C PRO A 250 -1.24 -3.98 -27.62
N GLN A 251 -0.62 -4.62 -26.63
CA GLN A 251 -1.05 -5.94 -26.13
C GLN A 251 -2.13 -5.83 -25.04
N ALA A 252 -2.39 -4.64 -24.49
CA ALA A 252 -3.30 -4.46 -23.36
C ALA A 252 -4.72 -5.00 -23.65
N ALA A 253 -5.27 -4.72 -24.83
CA ALA A 253 -6.58 -5.24 -25.25
C ALA A 253 -6.62 -6.77 -25.36
N THR A 254 -5.49 -7.42 -25.69
CA THR A 254 -5.40 -8.88 -25.75
C THR A 254 -5.43 -9.47 -24.35
N TRP A 255 -4.67 -8.90 -23.41
CA TRP A 255 -4.67 -9.33 -22.01
C TRP A 255 -6.01 -9.09 -21.33
N LEU A 256 -6.65 -7.94 -21.57
CA LEU A 256 -7.99 -7.64 -21.06
C LEU A 256 -9.02 -8.71 -21.49
N ALA A 257 -9.03 -9.06 -22.77
CA ALA A 257 -9.95 -10.07 -23.29
C ALA A 257 -9.70 -11.47 -22.69
N GLN A 258 -8.45 -11.80 -22.35
CA GLN A 258 -8.12 -13.08 -21.70
C GLN A 258 -8.51 -13.09 -20.22
N LEU A 259 -8.29 -11.98 -19.49
CA LEU A 259 -8.60 -11.87 -18.06
C LEU A 259 -10.10 -11.94 -17.77
N GLN A 260 -10.94 -11.52 -18.71
CA GLN A 260 -12.41 -11.49 -18.59
C GLN A 260 -13.12 -12.74 -19.15
N ALA A 261 -12.40 -13.78 -19.56
CA ALA A 261 -12.98 -14.99 -20.16
C ALA A 261 -12.72 -16.22 -19.28
N PRO A 262 -13.73 -17.03 -18.89
CA PRO A 262 -15.18 -16.93 -19.12
C PRO A 262 -15.96 -16.16 -18.02
N GLN A 263 -15.27 -15.61 -17.01
CA GLN A 263 -15.84 -14.89 -15.87
C GLN A 263 -15.26 -13.47 -15.78
N SER A 264 -15.76 -12.63 -14.88
CA SER A 264 -15.25 -11.27 -14.62
C SER A 264 -13.75 -11.19 -14.29
N TRP A 265 -13.14 -12.30 -13.85
CA TRP A 265 -11.71 -12.40 -13.53
C TRP A 265 -11.21 -13.85 -13.63
N ASP A 266 -10.02 -14.05 -14.22
CA ASP A 266 -9.28 -15.32 -14.19
C ASP A 266 -7.88 -15.13 -13.57
N SER A 267 -7.71 -15.61 -12.33
CA SER A 267 -6.44 -15.52 -11.60
C SER A 267 -5.29 -16.27 -12.29
N MET A 268 -5.57 -17.38 -12.98
CA MET A 268 -4.53 -18.14 -13.67
C MET A 268 -4.01 -17.36 -14.88
N VAL A 269 -4.91 -16.72 -15.63
CA VAL A 269 -4.54 -15.80 -16.72
C VAL A 269 -3.76 -14.61 -16.17
N PHE A 270 -4.12 -14.09 -14.99
CA PHE A 270 -3.34 -13.01 -14.38
C PHE A 270 -1.93 -13.45 -13.98
N VAL A 271 -1.75 -14.69 -13.53
CA VAL A 271 -0.41 -15.26 -13.33
C VAL A 271 0.37 -15.32 -14.66
N ASP A 272 -0.26 -15.77 -15.75
CA ASP A 272 0.35 -15.78 -17.09
C ASP A 272 0.72 -14.36 -17.56
N PHE A 273 -0.10 -13.37 -17.22
CA PHE A 273 0.17 -11.97 -17.54
C PHE A 273 1.41 -11.46 -16.80
N CYS A 274 1.54 -11.74 -15.49
CA CYS A 274 2.74 -11.40 -14.73
C CYS A 274 4.01 -12.11 -15.25
N GLU A 275 3.90 -13.40 -15.60
CA GLU A 275 4.99 -14.18 -16.21
C GLU A 275 5.43 -13.58 -17.56
N HIS A 276 4.49 -13.14 -18.39
CA HIS A 276 4.78 -12.45 -19.63
C HIS A 276 5.53 -11.13 -19.38
N CYS A 277 5.05 -10.30 -18.45
CA CYS A 277 5.70 -9.02 -18.11
C CYS A 277 7.16 -9.19 -17.65
N ALA A 278 7.49 -10.31 -16.99
CA ALA A 278 8.85 -10.58 -16.53
C ALA A 278 9.89 -10.71 -17.66
N THR A 279 9.45 -10.97 -18.90
CA THR A 279 10.35 -11.20 -20.05
C THR A 279 10.07 -10.32 -21.27
N SER A 280 8.92 -9.64 -21.33
CA SER A 280 8.50 -8.89 -22.51
C SER A 280 9.29 -7.60 -22.73
N GLY A 281 9.82 -6.98 -21.67
CA GLY A 281 10.42 -5.64 -21.71
C GLY A 281 9.42 -4.52 -21.94
N ASP A 282 8.11 -4.81 -21.90
CA ASP A 282 7.04 -3.83 -22.05
C ASP A 282 6.76 -3.15 -20.71
N ALA A 283 7.33 -1.95 -20.53
CA ALA A 283 7.20 -1.19 -19.30
C ALA A 283 5.74 -0.79 -19.01
N SER A 284 4.93 -0.51 -20.04
CA SER A 284 3.53 -0.11 -19.87
C SER A 284 2.67 -1.28 -19.39
N LEU A 285 2.88 -2.49 -19.93
CA LEU A 285 2.22 -3.70 -19.42
C LEU A 285 2.69 -4.06 -18.01
N THR A 286 4.00 -3.97 -17.75
CA THR A 286 4.56 -4.26 -16.42
C THR A 286 3.93 -3.36 -15.38
N ARG A 287 3.85 -2.06 -15.68
CA ARG A 287 3.21 -1.06 -14.85
C ARG A 287 1.71 -1.35 -14.62
N ALA A 288 0.99 -1.75 -15.67
CA ALA A 288 -0.41 -2.15 -15.55
C ALA A 288 -0.58 -3.40 -14.67
N ALA A 289 0.29 -4.39 -14.81
CA ALA A 289 0.26 -5.60 -13.99
C ALA A 289 0.59 -5.31 -12.51
N GLU A 290 1.55 -4.41 -12.22
CA GLU A 290 1.84 -3.93 -10.87
C GLU A 290 0.64 -3.23 -10.24
N ALA A 291 -0.07 -2.39 -11.02
CA ALA A 291 -1.27 -1.69 -10.56
C ALA A 291 -2.40 -2.68 -10.23
N ILE A 292 -2.67 -3.62 -11.13
CA ILE A 292 -3.68 -4.66 -10.91
C ILE A 292 -3.32 -5.54 -9.71
N GLN A 293 -2.05 -5.91 -9.55
CA GLN A 293 -1.60 -6.68 -8.40
C GLN A 293 -1.80 -5.91 -7.10
N PHE A 294 -1.47 -4.61 -7.07
CA PHE A 294 -1.68 -3.80 -5.89
C PHE A 294 -3.17 -3.70 -5.54
N GLU A 295 -4.01 -3.45 -6.54
CA GLU A 295 -5.47 -3.44 -6.41
C GLU A 295 -6.02 -4.78 -5.87
N GLU A 296 -5.50 -5.92 -6.36
CA GLU A 296 -5.85 -7.25 -5.87
C GLU A 296 -5.48 -7.42 -4.39
N MET A 297 -4.26 -7.04 -3.99
CA MET A 297 -3.82 -7.12 -2.59
C MET A 297 -4.69 -6.24 -1.68
N LEU A 298 -5.03 -5.03 -2.13
CA LEU A 298 -5.87 -4.10 -1.39
C LEU A 298 -7.32 -4.62 -1.20
N LEU A 299 -7.91 -5.21 -2.25
CA LEU A 299 -9.22 -5.87 -2.15
C LEU A 299 -9.19 -7.08 -1.22
N LEU A 300 -8.11 -7.88 -1.28
CA LEU A 300 -7.97 -9.04 -0.42
C LEU A 300 -7.80 -8.63 1.05
N LEU A 301 -7.07 -7.56 1.35
CA LEU A 301 -7.02 -6.97 2.69
C LEU A 301 -8.42 -6.57 3.17
N GLN A 302 -9.18 -5.85 2.33
CA GLN A 302 -10.56 -5.46 2.65
C GLN A 302 -11.46 -6.65 2.96
N SER A 303 -11.41 -7.68 2.11
CA SER A 303 -12.18 -8.92 2.30
C SER A 303 -11.76 -9.64 3.59
N THR A 304 -10.46 -9.73 3.87
CA THR A 304 -9.93 -10.39 5.08
C THR A 304 -10.39 -9.68 6.35
N ILE A 305 -10.38 -8.34 6.37
CA ILE A 305 -10.90 -7.54 7.48
C ILE A 305 -12.40 -7.77 7.66
N ALA A 306 -13.17 -7.76 6.57
CA ALA A 306 -14.61 -8.00 6.62
C ALA A 306 -14.96 -9.41 7.12
N ASP A 307 -14.17 -10.43 6.75
CA ASP A 307 -14.37 -11.80 7.19
C ASP A 307 -14.01 -12.04 8.66
N GLY A 308 -13.07 -11.24 9.18
CA GLY A 308 -12.64 -11.29 10.56
C GLY A 308 -13.64 -10.71 11.57
N LYS A 309 -14.54 -9.81 11.13
CA LYS A 309 -15.58 -9.19 11.98
C LYS A 309 -16.71 -10.17 12.27
#